data_AF-A0A0P1AS50-F1
#
_entry.id   AF-A0A0P1AS50-F1
#
_cell.length_a   1.000
_cell.length_b   1.000
_cell.length_c   1.000
_cell.angle_alpha   90.00
_cell.angle_beta   90.00
_cell.angle_gamma   90.00
#
_symmetry.space_group_name_H-M   'P 1'
#
loop_
_entity.id
_entity.type
_entity.pdbx_description
1 polymer ?
#
loop_
_entity_poly.entity_id
_entity_poly.type
_entity_poly.pdbx_seq_one_letter_code
_entity_poly.pdbx_strand_id
1 'polypeptide(L)'
;MIARLLPRCALSWTYQCSSSSLHSVFLNARLFSNADRTKRVDVQLNESELTESFVKGSGKGGQKINKVQCQKTRSLDGNRRAARKLLQQKLDDHINGALSMRSLKIDKLRRKKASRKAKSRQKYAKMIKREDDDEGSELESESDELEDSEDDMKSSHS
;
A
#
# COMPACT_ATOMS: atom_id res chain seq x y z
N MET A 1 15.33 -46.98 -21.96
CA MET A 1 14.49 -47.67 -20.96
C MET A 1 15.44 -48.38 -20.01
N ILE A 2 15.46 -48.29 -18.68
CA ILE A 2 14.60 -47.76 -17.61
C ILE A 2 15.50 -47.61 -16.34
N ALA A 3 15.21 -46.59 -15.52
CA ALA A 3 15.42 -46.35 -14.08
C ALA A 3 16.49 -47.16 -13.29
N ARG A 4 17.41 -46.51 -12.56
CA ARG A 4 17.25 -45.96 -11.18
C ARG A 4 16.50 -46.88 -10.21
N LEU A 5 17.19 -47.40 -9.19
CA LEU A 5 16.76 -47.36 -7.79
C LEU A 5 17.92 -47.81 -6.87
N LEU A 6 18.44 -46.90 -6.05
CA LEU A 6 19.30 -47.22 -4.90
C LEU A 6 18.40 -47.37 -3.65
N PRO A 7 18.71 -48.31 -2.73
CA PRO A 7 17.89 -48.56 -1.56
C PRO A 7 18.18 -47.59 -0.41
N ARG A 8 17.13 -47.49 0.41
CA ARG A 8 16.94 -46.68 1.61
C ARG A 8 17.99 -46.94 2.69
N CYS A 9 18.50 -45.87 3.32
CA CYS A 9 19.09 -45.94 4.65
C CYS A 9 18.44 -44.87 5.55
N ALA A 10 17.59 -45.34 6.47
CA ALA A 10 17.06 -44.59 7.59
C ALA A 10 18.10 -44.60 8.72
N LEU A 11 18.51 -43.43 9.19
CA LEU A 11 19.28 -43.27 10.43
C LEU A 11 18.61 -42.18 11.25
N SER A 12 17.90 -42.61 12.28
CA SER A 12 17.39 -41.78 13.36
C SER A 12 18.56 -41.31 14.23
N TRP A 13 18.77 -40.00 14.31
CA TRP A 13 19.61 -39.38 15.31
C TRP A 13 18.72 -38.75 16.38
N THR A 14 18.49 -39.47 17.47
CA THR A 14 17.98 -38.88 18.71
C THR A 14 19.16 -38.22 19.40
N TYR A 15 19.27 -36.89 19.25
CA TYR A 15 20.26 -36.09 19.97
C TYR A 15 19.68 -35.66 21.32
N GLN A 16 20.18 -36.28 22.38
CA GLN A 16 19.86 -35.98 23.77
C GLN A 16 20.71 -34.79 24.21
N CYS A 17 20.09 -33.61 24.33
CA CYS A 17 20.76 -32.41 24.86
C CYS A 17 20.44 -32.27 26.35
N SER A 18 21.44 -32.58 27.16
CA SER A 18 21.42 -32.45 28.61
C SER A 18 21.41 -30.99 29.04
N SER A 19 20.57 -30.70 30.02
CA SER A 19 20.46 -29.46 30.77
C SER A 19 21.82 -28.93 31.24
N SER A 20 22.09 -27.63 31.06
CA SER A 20 22.23 -26.67 32.18
C SER A 20 22.81 -25.34 31.71
N SER A 21 22.22 -24.28 32.26
CA SER A 21 22.84 -22.97 32.48
C SER A 21 23.35 -22.21 31.26
N LEU A 22 22.48 -21.41 30.65
CA LEU A 22 22.69 -19.96 30.58
C LEU A 22 21.31 -19.32 30.62
N HIS A 23 20.99 -18.64 31.73
CA HIS A 23 19.77 -17.84 31.81
C HIS A 23 19.78 -16.85 30.66
N SER A 24 18.71 -16.92 29.87
CA SER A 24 18.34 -15.94 28.87
C SER A 24 18.51 -14.55 29.45
N VAL A 25 19.57 -13.84 29.04
CA VAL A 25 19.56 -12.38 29.04
C VAL A 25 18.59 -11.97 27.95
N PHE A 26 17.30 -12.17 28.24
CA PHE A 26 16.20 -11.61 27.49
C PHE A 26 16.55 -10.13 27.28
N LEU A 27 16.68 -9.77 26.01
CA LEU A 27 16.85 -8.40 25.57
C LEU A 27 15.85 -7.52 26.32
N ASN A 28 16.32 -6.79 27.32
CA ASN A 28 15.67 -5.57 27.77
C ASN A 28 15.94 -4.52 26.69
N ALA A 29 15.35 -4.73 25.51
CA ALA A 29 15.10 -3.66 24.57
C ALA A 29 14.12 -2.74 25.28
N ARG A 30 14.66 -1.75 26.01
CA ARG A 30 13.91 -0.59 26.43
C ARG A 30 13.11 -0.14 25.21
N LEU A 31 11.79 -0.31 25.28
CA LEU A 31 10.85 0.37 24.41
C LEU A 31 11.03 1.86 24.69
N PHE A 32 12.04 2.47 24.06
CA PHE A 32 12.08 3.91 23.92
C PHE A 32 10.74 4.27 23.27
N SER A 33 9.90 4.97 24.03
CA SER A 33 8.60 5.42 23.57
C SER A 33 8.80 6.31 22.34
N ASN A 34 8.61 5.73 21.15
CA ASN A 34 8.63 6.42 19.86
C ASN A 34 7.43 7.35 19.66
N ALA A 35 6.83 7.84 20.74
CA ALA A 35 5.56 8.58 20.73
C ALA A 35 5.64 9.90 19.96
N ASP A 36 6.84 10.43 19.71
CA ASP A 36 7.03 11.64 18.88
C ASP A 36 7.33 11.36 17.41
N ARG A 37 7.63 10.12 17.01
CA ARG A 37 7.80 9.77 15.58
C ARG A 37 6.48 9.51 14.85
N THR A 38 5.35 9.60 15.54
CA THR A 38 4.03 9.21 15.03
C THR A 38 3.10 10.39 14.74
N LYS A 39 3.53 11.63 15.03
CA LYS A 39 2.70 12.82 14.85
C LYS A 39 3.05 13.49 13.52
N ARG A 40 2.01 13.75 12.71
CA ARG A 40 2.13 14.50 11.46
C ARG A 40 2.41 15.97 11.74
N VAL A 41 3.31 16.57 10.97
CA VAL A 41 3.59 18.02 11.01
C VAL A 41 2.73 18.73 9.98
N ASP A 42 2.10 19.85 10.36
CA ASP A 42 1.39 20.71 9.40
C ASP A 42 2.38 21.51 8.56
N VAL A 43 2.18 21.52 7.23
CA VAL A 43 3.10 22.15 6.28
C VAL A 43 2.41 23.35 5.64
N GLN A 44 2.85 24.55 6.02
CA GLN A 44 2.37 25.82 5.49
C GLN A 44 3.36 26.35 4.44
N LEU A 45 2.82 26.92 3.36
CA LEU A 45 3.61 27.53 2.28
C LEU A 45 3.64 29.04 2.47
N ASN A 46 4.83 29.61 2.64
CA ASN A 46 5.04 31.06 2.66
C ASN A 46 5.08 31.58 1.22
N GLU A 47 4.26 32.58 0.89
CA GLU A 47 4.19 33.13 -0.47
C GLU A 47 5.43 33.94 -0.85
N SER A 48 6.12 34.54 0.13
CA SER A 48 7.30 35.38 -0.07
C SER A 48 8.55 34.62 -0.54
N GLU A 49 8.63 33.32 -0.25
CA GLU A 49 9.78 32.48 -0.62
C GLU A 49 9.60 31.81 -2.00
N LEU A 50 8.42 31.97 -2.62
CA LEU A 50 8.11 31.34 -3.90
C LEU A 50 8.57 32.21 -5.06
N THR A 51 9.42 31.65 -5.92
CA THR A 51 9.77 32.25 -7.21
C THR A 51 8.94 31.60 -8.31
N GLU A 52 8.06 32.37 -8.97
CA GLU A 52 7.24 31.89 -10.10
C GLU A 52 7.83 32.32 -11.45
N SER A 53 7.80 31.40 -12.42
CA SER A 53 8.25 31.67 -13.80
C SER A 53 7.20 31.18 -14.79
N PHE A 54 6.82 32.03 -15.75
CA PHE A 54 5.82 31.70 -16.76
C PHE A 54 6.47 31.30 -18.08
N VAL A 55 6.13 30.11 -18.56
CA VAL A 55 6.61 29.59 -19.84
C VAL A 55 5.41 29.42 -20.77
N LYS A 56 5.51 29.94 -22.00
CA LYS A 56 4.49 29.69 -23.03
C LYS A 56 4.58 28.23 -23.44
N GLY A 57 3.43 27.56 -23.57
CA GLY A 57 3.36 26.12 -23.82
C GLY A 57 4.17 25.71 -25.06
N SER A 58 5.31 25.07 -24.84
CA SER A 58 5.93 24.21 -25.85
C SER A 58 5.16 22.88 -25.85
N GLY A 59 5.23 22.13 -26.95
CA GLY A 59 4.48 20.88 -27.14
C GLY A 59 4.78 19.79 -26.10
N LYS A 60 4.48 18.53 -26.43
CA LYS A 60 4.66 17.37 -25.54
C LYS A 60 6.16 17.08 -25.27
N GLY A 61 6.83 17.92 -24.49
CA GLY A 61 8.28 17.89 -24.25
C GLY A 61 8.62 17.73 -22.77
N GLY A 62 9.47 16.75 -22.45
CA GLY A 62 9.79 16.29 -21.10
C GLY A 62 10.74 17.18 -20.30
N GLN A 63 10.27 18.33 -19.81
CA GLN A 63 10.96 19.04 -18.74
C GLN A 63 10.68 18.38 -17.38
N LYS A 64 11.30 17.22 -17.11
CA LYS A 64 11.31 16.61 -15.78
C LYS A 64 12.54 17.06 -15.01
N ILE A 65 12.48 18.27 -14.47
CA ILE A 65 13.36 18.72 -13.37
C ILE A 65 12.45 18.90 -12.14
N ASN A 66 12.99 19.00 -10.92
CA ASN A 66 12.29 19.15 -9.63
C ASN A 66 11.38 20.40 -9.49
N LYS A 67 10.77 20.87 -10.59
CA LYS A 67 9.89 22.02 -10.71
C LYS A 67 8.44 21.52 -10.72
N VAL A 68 7.56 22.19 -9.99
CA VAL A 68 6.11 21.96 -10.12
C VAL A 68 5.60 22.77 -11.31
N GLN A 69 5.33 22.08 -12.42
CA GLN A 69 4.68 22.67 -13.59
C GLN A 69 3.19 22.31 -13.58
N CYS A 70 2.33 23.25 -13.94
CA CYS A 70 0.89 23.07 -13.95
C CYS A 70 0.27 23.80 -15.14
N GLN A 71 -0.35 23.04 -16.05
CA GLN A 71 -1.22 23.55 -17.11
C GLN A 71 -2.53 22.78 -17.03
N LYS A 72 -3.48 23.29 -16.23
CA LYS A 72 -4.79 22.65 -16.02
C LYS A 72 -5.90 23.41 -16.72
N THR A 73 -5.82 24.73 -16.71
CA THR A 73 -6.83 25.59 -17.33
C THR A 73 -6.16 26.65 -18.20
N ARG A 74 -6.97 27.34 -19.02
CA ARG A 74 -6.52 28.51 -19.79
C ARG A 74 -6.21 29.74 -18.93
N SER A 75 -6.67 29.76 -17.67
CA SER A 75 -6.49 30.89 -16.75
C SER A 75 -5.20 30.74 -15.94
N LEU A 76 -4.40 31.81 -15.92
CA LEU A 76 -3.14 31.86 -15.18
C LEU A 76 -3.37 31.69 -13.67
N ASP A 77 -4.36 32.38 -13.09
CA ASP A 77 -4.66 32.27 -11.65
C ASP A 77 -5.18 30.89 -11.24
N GLY A 78 -5.92 30.22 -12.12
CA GLY A 78 -6.30 28.83 -11.93
C GLY A 78 -5.07 27.92 -11.86
N ASN A 79 -4.11 28.14 -12.76
CA ASN A 79 -2.85 27.38 -12.77
C ASN A 79 -1.97 27.70 -11.55
N ARG A 80 -1.90 28.95 -11.08
CA ARG A 80 -1.16 29.35 -9.86
C ARG A 80 -1.69 28.65 -8.62
N ARG A 81 -3.01 28.73 -8.38
CA ARG A 81 -3.66 28.04 -7.24
C ARG A 81 -3.43 26.53 -7.29
N ALA A 82 -3.57 25.95 -8.47
CA ALA A 82 -3.33 24.53 -8.67
C ALA A 82 -1.86 24.11 -8.44
N ALA A 83 -0.90 24.93 -8.86
CA ALA A 83 0.52 24.68 -8.62
C ALA A 83 0.87 24.75 -7.13
N ARG A 84 0.33 25.74 -6.39
CA ARG A 84 0.50 25.85 -4.93
C ARG A 84 -0.02 24.62 -4.18
N LYS A 85 -1.22 24.15 -4.53
CA LYS A 85 -1.80 22.92 -3.94
C LYS A 85 -0.92 21.70 -4.19
N LEU A 86 -0.36 21.58 -5.40
CA LEU A 86 0.56 20.49 -5.74
C LEU A 86 1.90 20.61 -5.01
N LEU A 87 2.44 21.82 -4.84
CA LEU A 87 3.64 22.07 -4.06
C LEU A 87 3.43 21.67 -2.60
N GLN A 88 2.34 22.09 -1.98
CA GLN A 88 2.02 21.76 -0.59
C GLN A 88 1.94 20.25 -0.38
N GLN A 89 1.27 19.54 -1.30
CA GLN A 89 1.20 18.08 -1.25
C GLN A 89 2.58 17.42 -1.36
N LYS A 90 3.45 17.91 -2.27
CA LYS A 90 4.81 17.37 -2.41
C LYS A 90 5.66 17.64 -1.17
N LEU A 91 5.49 18.79 -0.52
CA LEU A 91 6.19 19.09 0.73
C LEU A 91 5.67 18.22 1.88
N ASP A 92 4.35 18.00 1.99
CA ASP A 92 3.77 17.07 2.97
C ASP A 92 4.32 15.65 2.75
N ASP A 93 4.42 15.19 1.50
CA ASP A 93 5.02 13.90 1.17
C ASP A 93 6.53 13.84 1.51
N HIS A 94 7.27 14.94 1.35
CA HIS A 94 8.70 15.00 1.67
C HIS A 94 8.97 15.07 3.18
N ILE A 95 8.17 15.85 3.93
CA ILE A 95 8.35 16.06 5.37
C ILE A 95 7.76 14.90 6.18
N ASN A 96 6.52 14.49 5.86
CA ASN A 96 5.77 13.51 6.65
C ASN A 96 5.90 12.08 6.09
N GLY A 97 6.26 11.89 4.82
CA GLY A 97 6.46 10.57 4.22
C GLY A 97 5.23 9.66 4.35
N ALA A 98 5.37 8.57 5.12
CA ALA A 98 4.28 7.59 5.36
C ALA A 98 3.12 8.13 6.20
N LEU A 99 3.31 9.26 6.88
CA LEU A 99 2.27 9.94 7.65
C LEU A 99 1.56 11.04 6.84
N SER A 100 1.94 11.24 5.57
CA SER A 100 1.30 12.22 4.69
C SER A 100 -0.18 11.86 4.44
N MET A 101 -1.03 12.85 4.21
CA MET A 101 -2.45 12.58 3.96
C MET A 101 -2.67 11.72 2.72
N ARG A 102 -1.84 11.94 1.68
CA ARG A 102 -1.86 11.15 0.45
C ARG A 102 -1.47 9.70 0.72
N SER A 103 -0.40 9.44 1.44
CA SER A 103 0.07 8.08 1.71
C SER A 103 -0.94 7.28 2.54
N LEU A 104 -1.50 7.89 3.59
CA LEU A 104 -2.56 7.28 4.39
C LEU A 104 -3.81 6.93 3.56
N LYS A 105 -4.22 7.82 2.64
CA LYS A 105 -5.33 7.56 1.72
C LYS A 105 -4.99 6.41 0.77
N ILE A 106 -3.79 6.38 0.21
CA ILE A 106 -3.31 5.30 -0.66
C ILE A 106 -3.30 3.98 0.10
N ASP A 107 -2.80 3.94 1.33
CA ASP A 107 -2.73 2.73 2.13
C ASP A 107 -4.12 2.23 2.53
N LYS A 108 -5.06 3.12 2.86
CA LYS A 108 -6.47 2.75 3.07
C LYS A 108 -7.05 2.09 1.83
N LEU A 109 -6.83 2.68 0.65
CA LEU A 109 -7.29 2.11 -0.63
C LEU A 109 -6.62 0.76 -0.93
N ARG A 110 -5.31 0.63 -0.67
CA ARG A 110 -4.58 -0.64 -0.84
C ARG A 110 -5.09 -1.72 0.07
N ARG A 111 -5.37 -1.41 1.35
CA ARG A 111 -5.98 -2.34 2.31
C ARG A 111 -7.37 -2.78 1.88
N LYS A 112 -8.23 -1.85 1.46
CA LYS A 112 -9.57 -2.17 0.89
C LYS A 112 -9.45 -3.12 -0.31
N LYS A 113 -8.56 -2.81 -1.27
CA LYS A 113 -8.33 -3.65 -2.45
C LYS A 113 -7.78 -5.04 -2.09
N ALA A 114 -6.85 -5.12 -1.14
CA ALA A 114 -6.30 -6.40 -0.67
C ALA A 114 -7.36 -7.27 0.00
N SER A 115 -8.23 -6.68 0.83
CA SER A 115 -9.34 -7.38 1.47
C SER A 115 -10.35 -7.91 0.45
N ARG A 116 -10.79 -7.08 -0.52
CA ARG A 116 -11.66 -7.52 -1.62
C ARG A 116 -11.06 -8.68 -2.41
N LYS A 117 -9.76 -8.60 -2.73
CA LYS A 117 -9.03 -9.69 -3.42
C LYS A 117 -8.96 -10.96 -2.57
N ALA A 118 -8.73 -10.84 -1.27
CA ALA A 118 -8.69 -11.99 -0.36
C ALA A 118 -10.07 -12.66 -0.25
N LYS A 119 -11.15 -11.89 -0.10
CA LYS A 119 -12.53 -12.41 -0.08
C LYS A 119 -12.90 -13.12 -1.38
N SER A 120 -12.58 -12.53 -2.52
CA SER A 120 -12.80 -13.16 -3.83
C SER A 120 -12.03 -14.47 -3.96
N ARG A 121 -10.75 -14.50 -3.58
CA ARG A 121 -9.94 -15.73 -3.56
C ARG A 121 -10.53 -16.79 -2.66
N GLN A 122 -11.02 -16.42 -1.47
CA GLN A 122 -11.68 -17.34 -0.56
C GLN A 122 -12.98 -17.89 -1.14
N LYS A 123 -13.80 -17.06 -1.82
CA LYS A 123 -15.03 -17.50 -2.50
C LYS A 123 -14.73 -18.55 -3.56
N TYR A 124 -13.79 -18.27 -4.48
CA TYR A 124 -13.44 -19.21 -5.54
C TYR A 124 -12.73 -20.46 -5.02
N ALA A 125 -11.83 -20.33 -4.03
CA ALA A 125 -11.23 -21.49 -3.40
C ALA A 125 -12.26 -22.38 -2.69
N LYS A 126 -13.30 -21.78 -2.09
CA LYS A 126 -14.42 -22.51 -1.49
C LYS A 126 -15.31 -23.18 -2.54
N MET A 127 -15.54 -22.53 -3.68
CA MET A 127 -16.28 -23.12 -4.81
C MET A 127 -15.52 -24.32 -5.38
N ILE A 128 -14.22 -24.18 -5.67
CA ILE A 128 -13.38 -25.28 -6.16
C ILE A 128 -13.37 -26.45 -5.17
N LYS A 129 -13.19 -26.17 -3.87
CA LYS A 129 -13.23 -27.22 -2.85
C LYS A 129 -14.60 -27.92 -2.79
N ARG A 130 -15.69 -27.17 -2.94
CA ARG A 130 -17.04 -27.76 -3.02
C ARG A 130 -17.21 -28.59 -4.28
N GLU A 131 -16.68 -28.18 -5.43
CA GLU A 131 -16.72 -28.97 -6.67
C GLU A 131 -15.91 -30.28 -6.51
N ASP A 132 -14.77 -30.25 -5.84
CA ASP A 132 -13.98 -31.45 -5.51
C ASP A 132 -14.71 -32.36 -4.49
N ASP A 133 -15.47 -31.77 -3.56
CA ASP A 133 -16.28 -32.48 -2.57
C ASP A 133 -17.64 -32.96 -3.15
N ASP A 134 -18.07 -32.43 -4.31
CA ASP A 134 -19.41 -32.57 -4.93
C ASP A 134 -19.40 -33.22 -6.33
N GLU A 135 -18.38 -34.03 -6.66
CA GLU A 135 -18.61 -35.24 -7.50
C GLU A 135 -19.51 -36.25 -6.76
N GLY A 136 -20.63 -35.77 -6.19
CA GLY A 136 -21.51 -36.51 -5.33
C GLY A 136 -22.62 -35.73 -4.58
N SER A 137 -23.25 -34.66 -5.10
CA SER A 137 -24.68 -34.27 -4.86
C SER A 137 -25.07 -32.80 -5.19
N GLU A 138 -25.76 -32.61 -6.32
CA GLU A 138 -26.56 -31.43 -6.75
C GLU A 138 -26.78 -30.24 -5.78
N LEU A 139 -26.03 -29.16 -6.04
CA LEU A 139 -26.38 -27.73 -6.20
C LEU A 139 -27.73 -27.17 -5.68
N GLU A 140 -27.65 -26.28 -4.68
CA GLU A 140 -28.28 -24.95 -4.71
C GLU A 140 -27.37 -23.92 -4.00
N SER A 141 -27.01 -22.82 -4.67
CA SER A 141 -26.26 -21.72 -4.04
C SER A 141 -26.99 -20.40 -4.23
N GLU A 142 -27.64 -19.96 -3.16
CA GLU A 142 -28.26 -18.65 -3.02
C GLU A 142 -27.20 -17.56 -3.06
N SER A 143 -27.40 -16.61 -3.98
CA SER A 143 -26.47 -15.53 -4.31
C SER A 143 -26.68 -14.34 -3.38
N ASP A 144 -25.81 -14.18 -2.38
CA ASP A 144 -25.69 -12.92 -1.62
C ASP A 144 -25.12 -11.82 -2.53
N GLU A 145 -25.98 -10.88 -2.92
CA GLU A 145 -25.63 -9.61 -3.53
C GLU A 145 -24.82 -8.76 -2.54
N LEU A 146 -23.53 -8.60 -2.82
CA LEU A 146 -22.70 -7.61 -2.14
C LEU A 146 -22.79 -6.29 -2.91
N GLU A 147 -23.85 -5.50 -2.64
CA GLU A 147 -23.82 -4.07 -2.93
C GLU A 147 -22.77 -3.41 -2.01
N ASP A 148 -21.67 -2.91 -2.59
CA ASP A 148 -20.74 -2.03 -1.89
C ASP A 148 -20.51 -0.79 -2.77
N SER A 149 -21.36 0.20 -2.50
CA SER A 149 -21.43 1.57 -3.03
C SER A 149 -20.14 2.12 -3.66
N GLU A 150 -20.28 2.63 -4.88
CA GLU A 150 -19.24 3.26 -5.70
C GLU A 150 -18.87 4.69 -5.26
N ASP A 151 -18.67 4.96 -3.97
CA ASP A 151 -18.39 6.35 -3.52
C ASP A 151 -17.04 6.49 -2.82
N ASP A 152 -15.96 6.60 -3.62
CA ASP A 152 -14.66 7.08 -3.08
C ASP A 152 -13.70 7.62 -4.17
N MET A 153 -14.20 8.07 -5.32
CA MET A 153 -13.34 8.59 -6.43
C MET A 153 -13.82 9.94 -7.02
N LYS A 154 -14.57 10.74 -6.27
CA LYS A 154 -14.94 12.10 -6.70
C LYS A 154 -14.78 13.13 -5.57
N SER A 155 -13.56 13.29 -5.07
CA SER A 155 -13.20 14.49 -4.33
C SER A 155 -11.72 14.80 -4.52
N SER A 156 -11.43 15.68 -5.48
CA SER A 156 -10.55 16.84 -5.30
C SER A 156 -10.14 17.50 -6.62
N HIS A 157 -11.08 17.92 -7.46
CA HIS A 157 -10.84 18.99 -8.45
C HIS A 157 -12.06 19.90 -8.51
N SER A 158 -12.09 20.82 -7.55
CA SER A 158 -12.76 22.11 -7.65
C SER A 158 -11.83 23.13 -7.01
#